data_AF-A0A446ZGD0-F1
#
_entry.id   AF-A0A446ZGD0-F1
#
_cell.length_a   1.000
_cell.length_b   1.000
_cell.length_c   1.000
_cell.angle_alpha   90.00
_cell.angle_beta   90.00
_cell.angle_gamma   90.00
#
_symmetry.space_group_name_H-M   'P 1'
#
loop_
_entity.id
_entity.type
_entity.pdbx_description
1 polymer ?
#
loop_
_entity_poly.entity_id
_entity_poly.type
_entity_poly.pdbx_seq_one_letter_code
_entity_poly.pdbx_strand_id
1 'polypeptide(L)'
;MIENCALIDQGYKLIFDLKMWLEKNGKDEIRSTHALTLDSTTNSGLSGVYGLYGTSEWWDNIEKGNIETYIVSGVIADLCKGNIFVDDGAMITIISDNNEDGIYEGVIFTNEILKRDFGNLYSKGNKIVVFYILDELKDKDAFNPLIKDKVGVLPITSKIYIKEGK
;
A
#
# COMPACT_ATOMS: atom_id res chain seq x y z
N MET A 1 1.07 -6.54 -16.50
CA MET A 1 0.35 -5.96 -15.35
C MET A 1 -0.87 -6.83 -15.08
N ILE A 2 -1.17 -7.13 -13.81
CA ILE A 2 -2.44 -7.74 -13.46
C ILE A 2 -3.51 -6.65 -13.53
N GLU A 3 -4.50 -6.81 -14.40
CA GLU A 3 -5.60 -5.86 -14.51
C GLU A 3 -6.62 -6.07 -13.38
N ASN A 4 -7.14 -4.97 -12.82
CA ASN A 4 -8.11 -5.01 -11.73
C ASN A 4 -9.33 -5.91 -12.03
N CYS A 5 -9.81 -5.89 -13.28
CA CYS A 5 -10.91 -6.73 -13.75
C CYS A 5 -10.58 -8.22 -13.64
N ALA A 6 -9.36 -8.62 -14.01
CA ALA A 6 -8.93 -10.00 -13.96
C ALA A 6 -8.90 -10.56 -12.52
N LEU A 7 -8.58 -9.74 -11.52
CA LEU A 7 -8.63 -10.17 -10.12
C LEU A 7 -10.08 -10.36 -9.63
N ILE A 8 -10.97 -9.45 -9.98
CA ILE A 8 -12.38 -9.54 -9.61
C ILE A 8 -13.02 -10.79 -10.23
N ASP A 9 -12.72 -11.07 -11.50
CA ASP A 9 -13.19 -12.28 -12.21
C ASP A 9 -12.67 -13.58 -11.58
N GLN A 10 -11.49 -13.52 -10.94
CA GLN A 10 -10.91 -14.62 -10.18
C GLN A 10 -11.45 -14.73 -8.74
N GLY A 11 -12.44 -13.92 -8.38
CA GLY A 11 -13.12 -13.95 -7.09
C GLY A 11 -12.46 -13.10 -5.99
N TYR A 12 -11.42 -12.32 -6.31
CA TYR A 12 -10.87 -11.36 -5.36
C TYR A 12 -11.85 -10.23 -5.07
N LYS A 13 -11.83 -9.76 -3.82
CA LYS A 13 -12.57 -8.59 -3.37
C LYS A 13 -11.60 -7.42 -3.19
N LEU A 14 -11.96 -6.26 -3.73
CA LEU A 14 -11.23 -5.01 -3.49
C LEU A 14 -11.51 -4.54 -2.06
N ILE A 15 -10.48 -4.56 -1.21
CA ILE A 15 -10.57 -4.24 0.22
C ILE A 15 -10.12 -2.80 0.48
N PHE A 16 -9.07 -2.39 -0.21
CA PHE A 16 -8.48 -1.07 -0.10
C PHE A 16 -8.23 -0.47 -1.47
N ASP A 17 -8.62 0.78 -1.66
CA ASP A 17 -8.26 1.63 -2.79
C ASP A 17 -7.86 3.01 -2.25
N LEU A 18 -6.59 3.38 -2.44
CA LEU A 18 -6.00 4.60 -1.92
C LEU A 18 -6.71 5.84 -2.46
N LYS A 19 -7.08 5.86 -3.75
CA LYS A 19 -7.72 7.03 -4.35
C LYS A 19 -9.07 7.29 -3.70
N MET A 20 -9.88 6.23 -3.56
CA MET A 20 -11.18 6.32 -2.87
C MET A 20 -11.03 6.66 -1.38
N TRP A 21 -9.99 6.15 -0.72
CA TRP A 21 -9.73 6.43 0.68
C TRP A 21 -9.32 7.89 0.88
N LEU A 22 -8.42 8.41 0.05
CA LEU A 22 -7.95 9.79 0.09
C LEU A 22 -9.09 10.79 -0.13
N GLU A 23 -9.97 10.51 -1.09
CA GLU A 23 -11.16 11.35 -1.37
C GLU A 23 -12.09 11.50 -0.16
N LYS A 24 -12.22 10.44 0.66
CA LYS A 24 -13.16 10.41 1.79
C LYS A 24 -12.53 10.81 3.12
N ASN A 25 -11.29 10.37 3.37
CA ASN A 25 -10.65 10.40 4.69
C ASN A 25 -9.30 11.10 4.67
N GLY A 26 -8.68 11.28 3.50
CA GLY A 26 -7.25 11.64 3.39
C GLY A 26 -6.89 13.09 3.64
N LYS A 27 -7.84 13.97 4.01
CA LYS A 27 -7.60 15.42 4.06
C LYS A 27 -6.41 15.80 4.94
N ASP A 28 -6.31 15.24 6.15
CA ASP A 28 -5.22 15.56 7.08
C ASP A 28 -3.89 14.93 6.66
N GLU A 29 -3.91 13.72 6.10
CA GLU A 29 -2.73 13.03 5.57
C GLU A 29 -2.15 13.77 4.35
N ILE A 30 -3.02 14.16 3.40
CA ILE A 30 -2.65 14.96 2.23
C ILE A 30 -2.00 16.26 2.68
N ARG A 31 -2.65 17.01 3.58
CA ARG A 31 -2.12 18.28 4.08
C ARG A 31 -0.74 18.11 4.72
N SER A 32 -0.58 17.11 5.59
CA SER A 32 0.66 16.88 6.32
C SER A 32 1.79 16.42 5.39
N THR A 33 1.47 15.55 4.43
CA THR A 33 2.40 15.09 3.41
C THR A 33 2.84 16.23 2.49
N HIS A 34 1.91 17.12 2.09
CA HIS A 34 2.23 18.31 1.29
C HIS A 34 3.14 19.26 2.05
N ALA A 35 2.85 19.52 3.33
CA ALA A 35 3.68 20.38 4.17
C ALA A 35 5.12 19.85 4.27
N LEU A 36 5.27 18.54 4.53
CA LEU A 36 6.59 17.90 4.57
C LEU A 36 7.28 17.92 3.21
N THR A 37 6.56 17.67 2.11
CA THR A 37 7.11 17.67 0.75
C THR A 37 7.64 19.06 0.38
N LEU A 38 6.91 20.13 0.73
CA LEU A 38 7.28 21.51 0.41
C LEU A 38 8.33 22.11 1.34
N ASP A 39 8.55 21.52 2.52
CA ASP A 39 9.55 22.00 3.48
C ASP A 39 10.98 21.68 3.04
N SER A 40 11.69 22.67 2.49
CA SER A 40 13.09 22.53 2.07
C SER A 40 14.10 22.44 3.22
N THR A 41 13.68 22.62 4.47
CA THR A 41 14.57 22.57 5.64
C THR A 41 14.76 21.16 6.19
N THR A 42 13.99 20.20 5.67
CA THR A 42 14.03 18.80 6.08
C THR A 42 14.26 17.86 4.89
N ASN A 43 14.96 16.76 5.16
CA ASN A 43 15.11 15.64 4.22
C ASN A 43 13.99 14.60 4.37
N SER A 44 12.99 14.86 5.22
CA SER A 44 11.86 13.96 5.44
C SER A 44 10.72 14.21 4.44
N GLY A 45 10.03 13.13 4.06
CA GLY A 45 8.88 13.17 3.17
C GLY A 45 9.19 12.85 1.71
N LEU A 46 8.16 12.96 0.88
CA LEU A 46 8.25 12.71 -0.56
C LEU A 46 9.02 13.84 -1.25
N SER A 47 9.68 13.52 -2.38
CA SER A 47 10.46 14.49 -3.15
C SER A 47 9.57 15.51 -3.87
N GLY A 48 8.34 15.12 -4.23
CA GLY A 48 7.41 15.94 -5.00
C GLY A 48 7.76 16.07 -6.48
N VAL A 49 8.74 15.31 -6.99
CA VAL A 49 9.19 15.38 -8.40
C VAL A 49 8.08 15.03 -9.41
N TYR A 50 7.09 14.24 -8.97
CA TYR A 50 5.95 13.81 -9.78
C TYR A 50 4.63 14.52 -9.38
N GLY A 51 4.73 15.69 -8.75
CA GLY A 51 3.60 16.39 -8.18
C GLY A 51 3.36 16.02 -6.71
N LEU A 52 2.44 16.74 -6.07
CA LEU A 52 2.14 16.53 -4.65
C LEU A 52 1.20 15.32 -4.44
N TYR A 53 1.47 14.54 -3.40
CA TYR A 53 0.70 13.34 -3.04
C TYR A 53 -0.82 13.52 -3.14
N GLY A 54 -1.50 12.62 -3.86
CA GLY A 54 -2.96 12.63 -4.01
C GLY A 54 -3.53 13.71 -4.92
N THR A 55 -2.72 14.60 -5.50
CA THR A 55 -3.18 15.57 -6.50
C THR A 55 -3.38 14.92 -7.88
N SER A 56 -4.12 15.58 -8.78
CA SER A 56 -4.31 15.08 -10.15
C SER A 56 -3.00 14.89 -10.89
N GLU A 57 -2.02 15.80 -10.72
CA GLU A 57 -0.70 15.68 -11.32
C GLU A 57 0.02 14.40 -10.86
N TRP A 58 -0.07 14.08 -9.57
CA TRP A 58 0.51 12.87 -9.02
C TRP A 58 -0.13 11.60 -9.56
N TRP A 59 -1.47 11.56 -9.63
CA TRP A 59 -2.20 10.46 -10.25
C TRP A 59 -1.87 10.29 -11.73
N ASP A 60 -1.79 11.39 -12.49
CA ASP A 60 -1.45 11.38 -13.91
C ASP A 60 -0.05 10.79 -14.14
N ASN A 61 0.92 11.08 -13.26
CA ASN A 61 2.27 10.52 -13.37
C ASN A 61 2.30 9.01 -13.08
N ILE A 62 1.44 8.51 -12.18
CA ILE A 62 1.27 7.07 -11.96
C ILE A 62 0.66 6.42 -13.21
N GLU A 63 -0.41 7.00 -13.77
CA GLU A 63 -1.10 6.47 -14.95
C GLU A 63 -0.21 6.46 -16.20
N LYS A 64 0.67 7.45 -16.35
CA LYS A 64 1.67 7.52 -17.43
C LYS A 64 2.87 6.58 -17.22
N GLY A 65 3.00 5.95 -16.06
CA GLY A 65 4.13 5.09 -15.71
C GLY A 65 5.41 5.84 -15.35
N ASN A 66 5.32 7.14 -15.04
CA ASN A 66 6.47 7.93 -14.57
C ASN A 66 6.81 7.59 -13.11
N ILE A 67 5.80 7.22 -12.30
CA ILE A 67 6.01 6.63 -10.98
C ILE A 67 5.94 5.11 -11.11
N GLU A 68 6.98 4.42 -10.66
CA GLU A 68 7.04 2.97 -10.72
C GLU A 68 5.98 2.34 -9.79
N THR A 69 5.39 1.24 -10.25
CA THR A 69 4.44 0.45 -9.45
C THR A 69 4.98 -0.96 -9.24
N TYR A 70 4.61 -1.55 -8.12
CA TYR A 70 5.05 -2.89 -7.73
C TYR A 70 3.87 -3.72 -7.23
N ILE A 71 3.86 -5.01 -7.58
CA ILE A 71 2.75 -5.90 -7.24
C ILE A 71 3.30 -7.06 -6.43
N VAL A 72 2.72 -7.27 -5.26
CA VAL A 72 2.94 -8.45 -4.42
C VAL A 72 1.71 -9.34 -4.55
N SER A 73 1.89 -10.57 -4.99
CA SER A 73 0.90 -11.64 -4.81
C SER A 73 1.44 -12.67 -3.83
N GLY A 74 0.55 -13.26 -3.03
CA GLY A 74 0.95 -14.24 -2.05
C GLY A 74 -0.18 -14.76 -1.18
N VAL A 75 0.20 -15.30 -0.02
CA VAL A 75 -0.70 -15.84 1.00
C VAL A 75 -0.50 -15.09 2.31
N ILE A 76 -1.58 -14.80 3.02
CA ILE A 76 -1.54 -14.30 4.40
C ILE A 76 -1.04 -15.45 5.28
N ALA A 77 0.18 -15.33 5.78
CA ALA A 77 0.86 -16.38 6.55
C ALA A 77 0.59 -16.24 8.05
N ASP A 78 0.46 -15.01 8.53
CA ASP A 78 0.15 -14.72 9.91
C ASP A 78 -0.58 -13.38 10.07
N LEU A 79 -1.35 -13.28 11.15
CA LEU A 79 -1.89 -12.01 11.66
C LEU A 79 -0.96 -11.61 12.80
N CYS A 80 -0.20 -10.53 12.63
CA CYS A 80 0.69 -10.08 13.68
C CYS A 80 -0.16 -9.69 14.90
N LYS A 81 -0.11 -10.53 15.94
CA LYS A 81 -0.53 -10.15 17.28
C LYS A 81 0.51 -9.18 17.80
N GLY A 82 0.03 -8.08 18.38
CA GLY A 82 0.74 -6.83 18.58
C GLY A 82 2.16 -7.03 19.09
N ASN A 83 3.11 -6.37 18.44
CA ASN A 83 4.21 -5.85 19.23
C ASN A 83 3.61 -4.77 20.16
N ILE A 84 4.29 -4.43 21.24
CA ILE A 84 3.88 -3.41 22.24
C ILE A 84 3.55 -2.01 21.66
N PHE A 85 3.72 -1.78 20.36
CA PHE A 85 3.45 -0.54 19.63
C PHE A 85 2.35 -0.66 18.57
N VAL A 86 1.77 -1.84 18.36
CA VAL A 86 0.78 -2.11 17.30
C VAL A 86 -0.38 -2.90 17.89
N ASP A 87 -1.61 -2.43 17.71
CA ASP A 87 -2.81 -3.14 18.16
C ASP A 87 -2.89 -4.55 17.54
N ASP A 88 -3.42 -5.52 18.30
CA ASP A 88 -3.61 -6.88 17.85
C ASP A 88 -4.35 -6.94 16.50
N GLY A 89 -3.74 -7.56 15.49
CA GLY A 89 -4.36 -7.73 14.17
C GLY A 89 -4.34 -6.49 13.29
N ALA A 90 -3.58 -5.45 13.63
CA ALA A 90 -3.40 -4.28 12.76
C ALA A 90 -2.40 -4.50 11.61
N MET A 91 -1.63 -5.60 11.63
CA MET A 91 -0.66 -5.96 10.60
C MET A 91 -0.77 -7.45 10.24
N ILE A 92 -0.43 -7.78 9.01
CA ILE A 92 -0.29 -9.14 8.49
C ILE A 92 1.11 -9.40 7.98
N THR A 93 1.49 -10.67 7.94
CA THR A 93 2.66 -11.13 7.18
C THR A 93 2.19 -11.85 5.91
N ILE A 94 2.71 -11.40 4.77
CA ILE A 94 2.46 -11.99 3.46
C ILE A 94 3.71 -12.77 3.05
N ILE A 95 3.55 -14.05 2.71
CA ILE A 95 4.58 -14.80 1.98
C ILE A 95 4.28 -14.62 0.50
N SER A 96 5.20 -13.98 -0.21
CA SER A 96 5.02 -13.71 -1.64
C SER A 96 5.20 -14.99 -2.46
N ASP A 97 4.48 -15.09 -3.58
CA ASP A 97 4.69 -16.19 -4.53
C ASP A 97 6.09 -16.14 -5.19
N ASN A 98 6.76 -14.97 -5.16
CA ASN A 98 8.06 -14.74 -5.82
C ASN A 98 9.25 -14.61 -4.87
N ASN A 99 9.02 -14.52 -3.55
CA ASN A 99 10.07 -14.41 -2.55
C ASN A 99 9.61 -15.07 -1.23
N GLU A 100 10.51 -15.79 -0.58
CA GLU A 100 10.27 -16.45 0.70
C GLU A 100 10.32 -15.49 1.89
N ASP A 101 10.90 -14.29 1.72
CA ASP A 101 10.90 -13.26 2.76
C ASP A 101 9.46 -12.78 3.06
N GLY A 102 9.13 -12.71 4.35
CA GLY A 102 7.84 -12.20 4.81
C GLY A 102 7.73 -10.68 4.60
N ILE A 103 6.66 -10.25 3.94
CA ILE A 103 6.31 -8.85 3.73
C ILE A 103 5.29 -8.45 4.79
N TYR A 104 5.57 -7.37 5.53
CA TYR A 104 4.63 -6.82 6.51
C TYR A 104 3.70 -5.82 5.83
N GLU A 105 2.39 -5.96 6.04
CA GLU A 105 1.38 -5.07 5.47
C GLU A 105 0.32 -4.73 6.52
N GLY A 106 -0.26 -3.53 6.43
CA GLY A 106 -1.33 -3.10 7.31
C GLY A 106 -2.66 -3.79 7.01
N VAL A 107 -3.44 -4.04 8.06
CA VAL A 107 -4.86 -4.38 7.93
C VAL A 107 -5.64 -3.09 7.71
N ILE A 108 -5.82 -2.74 6.45
CA ILE A 108 -6.48 -1.49 6.04
C ILE A 108 -7.70 -1.76 5.16
N PHE A 109 -8.65 -0.83 5.22
CA PHE A 109 -9.89 -0.85 4.45
C PHE A 109 -10.18 0.53 3.90
N THR A 110 -10.79 0.59 2.72
CA THR A 110 -11.20 1.88 2.13
C THR A 110 -12.20 2.61 3.03
N ASN A 111 -13.05 1.86 3.73
CA ASN A 111 -14.10 2.38 4.63
C ASN A 111 -14.64 1.27 5.56
N GLU A 112 -15.47 1.67 6.53
CA GLU A 112 -16.08 0.77 7.52
C GLU A 112 -17.03 -0.29 6.93
N ILE A 113 -17.63 -0.05 5.76
CA ILE A 113 -18.50 -1.04 5.11
C ILE A 113 -17.64 -2.23 4.63
N LEU A 114 -16.52 -1.96 3.95
CA LEU A 114 -15.61 -3.02 3.52
C LEU A 114 -14.98 -3.75 4.72
N LYS A 115 -14.69 -3.03 5.80
CA LYS A 115 -14.23 -3.64 7.06
C LYS A 115 -15.24 -4.63 7.63
N ARG A 116 -16.52 -4.24 7.67
CA ARG A 116 -17.60 -5.12 8.15
C ARG A 116 -17.83 -6.30 7.22
N ASP A 117 -17.89 -6.06 5.92
CA ASP A 117 -18.35 -7.05 4.94
C ASP A 117 -17.23 -8.04 4.57
N PHE A 118 -15.96 -7.61 4.65
CA PHE A 118 -14.80 -8.39 4.20
C PHE A 118 -13.68 -8.50 5.25
N GLY A 119 -13.90 -8.06 6.49
CA GLY A 119 -12.87 -8.10 7.53
C GLY A 119 -12.33 -9.49 7.82
N ASN A 120 -13.18 -10.51 7.67
CA ASN A 120 -12.79 -11.93 7.79
C ASN A 120 -11.81 -12.39 6.70
N LEU A 121 -11.66 -11.66 5.60
CA LEU A 121 -10.73 -12.03 4.53
C LEU A 121 -9.27 -11.84 4.95
N TYR A 122 -8.97 -10.96 5.91
CA TYR A 122 -7.66 -10.93 6.58
C TYR A 122 -7.52 -12.13 7.52
N SER A 123 -7.42 -13.32 6.95
CA SER A 123 -7.26 -14.58 7.67
C SER A 123 -6.12 -15.37 7.06
N LYS A 124 -5.40 -16.10 7.92
CA LYS A 124 -4.32 -16.99 7.50
C LYS A 124 -4.79 -17.98 6.43
N GLY A 125 -3.99 -18.17 5.39
CA GLY A 125 -4.29 -19.05 4.25
C GLY A 125 -5.00 -18.35 3.09
N ASN A 126 -5.60 -17.18 3.31
CA ASN A 126 -6.23 -16.42 2.24
C ASN A 126 -5.19 -15.83 1.29
N LYS A 127 -5.57 -15.73 0.02
CA LYS A 127 -4.73 -15.19 -1.05
C LYS A 127 -4.90 -13.68 -1.09
N ILE A 128 -3.78 -12.97 -1.20
CA ILE A 128 -3.73 -11.51 -1.21
C ILE A 128 -2.92 -11.01 -2.41
N VAL A 129 -3.35 -9.88 -2.97
CA VAL A 129 -2.60 -9.11 -3.96
C VAL A 129 -2.57 -7.65 -3.51
N VAL A 130 -1.36 -7.09 -3.36
CA VAL A 130 -1.13 -5.71 -2.97
C VAL A 130 -0.43 -4.97 -4.10
N PHE A 131 -0.96 -3.82 -4.46
CA PHE A 131 -0.37 -2.89 -5.41
C PHE A 131 0.27 -1.76 -4.65
N TYR A 132 1.53 -1.47 -4.94
CA TYR A 132 2.28 -0.36 -4.38
C TYR A 132 2.63 0.65 -5.46
N ILE A 133 2.63 1.92 -5.07
CA ILE A 133 3.26 3.02 -5.81
C ILE A 133 4.61 3.27 -5.14
N LEU A 134 5.70 3.28 -5.90
CA LEU A 134 7.04 3.48 -5.39
C LEU A 134 7.45 4.94 -5.61
N ASP A 135 6.96 5.82 -4.74
CA ASP A 135 7.23 7.26 -4.88
C ASP A 135 8.56 7.64 -4.23
N GLU A 136 9.20 8.65 -4.78
CA GLU A 136 10.56 9.04 -4.43
C GLU A 136 10.57 9.85 -3.12
N LEU A 137 11.51 9.52 -2.24
CA LEU A 137 11.75 10.26 -1.01
C LEU A 137 12.76 11.39 -1.25
N LYS A 138 12.73 12.39 -0.36
CA LYS A 138 13.80 13.39 -0.29
C LYS A 138 15.13 12.76 0.12
N ASP A 139 15.10 11.93 1.15
CA ASP A 139 16.23 11.09 1.55
C ASP A 139 16.43 9.96 0.54
N LYS A 140 17.54 10.02 -0.22
CA LYS A 140 17.87 9.05 -1.28
C LYS A 140 18.46 7.75 -0.75
N ASP A 141 18.88 7.73 0.50
CA ASP A 141 19.49 6.57 1.14
C ASP A 141 18.50 5.83 2.07
N ALA A 142 17.26 6.32 2.16
CA ALA A 142 16.21 5.71 2.96
C ALA A 142 15.97 4.24 2.54
N PHE A 143 16.04 3.34 3.50
CA PHE A 143 15.82 1.91 3.29
C PHE A 143 14.40 1.63 2.79
N ASN A 144 14.27 0.82 1.74
CA ASN A 144 12.98 0.33 1.28
C ASN A 144 12.62 -0.99 2.01
N PRO A 145 11.53 -1.01 2.80
CA PRO A 145 11.15 -2.19 3.57
C PRO A 145 10.58 -3.34 2.72
N LEU A 146 10.22 -3.07 1.46
CA LEU A 146 9.60 -4.02 0.55
C LEU A 146 10.60 -4.62 -0.45
N ILE A 147 11.52 -3.80 -0.97
CA ILE A 147 12.46 -4.17 -2.04
C ILE A 147 13.88 -3.91 -1.55
N LYS A 148 14.57 -4.97 -1.10
CA LYS A 148 15.88 -4.88 -0.42
C LYS A 148 16.95 -4.10 -1.20
N ASP A 149 16.98 -4.21 -2.52
CA ASP A 149 17.98 -3.57 -3.37
C ASP A 149 17.59 -2.15 -3.82
N LYS A 150 16.50 -1.61 -3.29
CA LYS A 150 16.00 -0.27 -3.61
C LYS A 150 16.14 0.65 -2.39
N VAL A 151 16.58 1.88 -2.63
CA VAL A 151 16.67 2.93 -1.61
C VAL A 151 16.04 4.21 -2.13
N GLY A 152 15.71 5.12 -1.22
CA GLY A 152 15.21 6.46 -1.57
C GLY A 152 13.81 6.48 -2.17
N VAL A 153 13.04 5.39 -2.00
CA VAL A 153 11.64 5.32 -2.43
C VAL A 153 10.78 4.72 -1.32
N LEU A 154 9.58 5.26 -1.17
CA LEU A 154 8.58 4.80 -0.23
C LEU A 154 7.56 3.92 -0.98
N PRO A 155 7.38 2.64 -0.59
CA PRO A 155 6.26 1.85 -1.07
C PRO A 155 4.96 2.35 -0.41
N ILE A 156 4.09 2.97 -1.19
CA ILE A 156 2.77 3.43 -0.76
C ILE A 156 1.73 2.41 -1.22
N THR A 157 1.00 1.82 -0.29
CA THR A 157 -0.09 0.89 -0.60
C THR A 157 -1.17 1.60 -1.40
N SER A 158 -1.39 1.16 -2.63
CA SER A 158 -2.37 1.72 -3.56
C SER A 158 -3.67 0.93 -3.55
N LYS A 159 -3.59 -0.40 -3.68
CA LYS A 159 -4.77 -1.27 -3.69
C LYS A 159 -4.48 -2.60 -3.00
N ILE A 160 -5.49 -3.14 -2.31
CA ILE A 160 -5.44 -4.48 -1.73
C ILE A 160 -6.63 -5.28 -2.22
N TYR A 161 -6.35 -6.47 -2.74
CA TYR A 161 -7.31 -7.47 -3.14
C TYR A 161 -7.12 -8.74 -2.34
N ILE A 162 -8.20 -9.30 -1.79
CA ILE A 162 -8.13 -10.56 -1.03
C ILE A 162 -9.20 -11.53 -1.52
N LYS A 163 -8.86 -12.83 -1.59
CA LYS A 163 -9.80 -13.92 -1.81
C LYS A 163 -9.56 -15.03 -0.78
N GLU A 164 -10.61 -15.79 -0.49
CA GLU A 164 -10.50 -16.99 0.34
C GLU A 164 -9.50 -17.98 -0.26
N GLY A 165 -8.64 -18.53 0.60
CA GLY A 165 -7.79 -19.67 0.25
C GLY A 165 -8.64 -20.93 0.17
N LYS A 166 -8.31 -21.80 -0.80
CA LYS A 166 -8.87 -23.16 -0.84
C LYS A 166 -8.10 -24.09 0.08
#